data_AF-A0A970DU70-F1
#
_entry.id   AF-A0A970DU70-F1
#
_cell.length_a   1.000
_cell.length_b   1.000
_cell.length_c   1.000
_cell.angle_alpha   90.00
_cell.angle_beta   90.00
_cell.angle_gamma   90.00
#
_symmetry.space_group_name_H-M   'P 1'
#
loop_
_entity.id
_entity.type
_entity.pdbx_description
1 polymer ?
#
loop_
_entity_poly.entity_id
_entity_poly.type
_entity_poly.pdbx_seq_one_letter_code
_entity_poly.pdbx_strand_id
1 'polypeptide(L)'
;MQRGTSSTLQCINRKEKLIPIDKINEKSIFIDGFNLIITLEVALSNGTLIYSNDGTIRDLAGLRGTYRLIDKTYKAIEILGRFFKDLKIKEVIFYFDSPVSNSGRLKQTILEYFKTWDIKIQIEFVNNADPILESKERVITSDSIILDKCISWFNVTGYIIENYIQECCSIYKFNTSFTSI
;
A
#
# COMPACT_ATOMS: atom_id res chain seq x y z
N MET A 1 0.20 9.44 -16.85
CA MET A 1 0.08 8.17 -16.09
C MET A 1 -1.40 7.86 -15.94
N GLN A 2 -1.90 6.83 -16.63
CA GLN A 2 -3.30 6.39 -16.56
C GLN A 2 -3.48 5.64 -15.22
N ARG A 3 -4.03 6.32 -14.20
CA ARG A 3 -4.12 5.79 -12.81
C ARG A 3 -5.26 4.79 -12.56
N GLY A 4 -5.86 4.21 -13.60
CA GLY A 4 -7.01 3.30 -13.43
C GLY A 4 -7.25 2.29 -14.55
N THR A 5 -6.44 2.28 -15.61
CA THR A 5 -6.61 1.39 -16.76
C THR A 5 -5.30 0.70 -17.10
N SER A 6 -5.29 -0.62 -16.97
CA SER A 6 -4.20 -1.48 -17.45
C SER A 6 -4.70 -2.37 -18.59
N SER A 7 -3.81 -2.78 -19.48
CA SER A 7 -4.15 -3.77 -20.52
C SER A 7 -4.56 -5.10 -19.90
N THR A 8 -5.35 -5.90 -20.63
CA THR A 8 -5.77 -7.23 -20.18
C THR A 8 -4.57 -8.12 -19.82
N LEU A 9 -3.50 -8.05 -20.62
CA LEU A 9 -2.27 -8.81 -20.37
C LEU A 9 -1.60 -8.39 -19.05
N GLN A 10 -1.52 -7.09 -18.76
CA GLN A 10 -0.99 -6.60 -17.48
C GLN A 10 -1.85 -7.09 -16.30
N CYS A 11 -3.19 -7.04 -16.42
CA CYS A 11 -4.08 -7.53 -15.35
C CYS A 11 -3.87 -9.03 -15.08
N ILE A 12 -3.72 -9.85 -16.13
CA ILE A 12 -3.45 -11.29 -15.99
C ILE A 12 -2.11 -11.52 -15.29
N ASN A 13 -1.03 -10.90 -15.78
CA ASN A 13 0.30 -11.05 -15.21
C ASN A 13 0.36 -10.62 -13.72
N ARG A 14 -0.36 -9.55 -13.35
CA ARG A 14 -0.46 -9.12 -11.94
C ARG A 14 -1.21 -10.14 -11.11
N LYS A 15 -2.30 -10.72 -11.63
CA LYS A 15 -3.10 -11.71 -10.93
C LYS A 15 -2.33 -13.01 -10.67
N GLU A 16 -1.48 -13.44 -11.60
CA GLU A 16 -0.60 -14.62 -11.42
C GLU A 16 0.41 -14.44 -10.28
N LYS A 17 0.82 -13.19 -10.04
CA LYS A 17 1.77 -12.81 -8.97
C LYS A 17 1.11 -12.50 -7.63
N LEU A 18 -0.22 -12.46 -7.57
CA LEU A 18 -0.97 -12.14 -6.36
C LEU A 18 -0.97 -13.33 -5.41
N ILE A 19 -0.48 -13.13 -4.20
CA ILE A 19 -0.50 -14.15 -3.15
C ILE A 19 -1.78 -14.01 -2.31
N PRO A 20 -2.45 -15.13 -1.97
CA PRO A 20 -3.54 -15.16 -1.00
C PRO A 20 -3.15 -14.55 0.36
N ILE A 21 -4.04 -13.75 0.95
CA ILE A 21 -3.75 -12.98 2.17
C ILE A 21 -3.45 -13.85 3.40
N ASP A 22 -3.98 -15.08 3.44
CA ASP A 22 -3.75 -16.06 4.51
C ASP A 22 -2.28 -16.52 4.58
N LYS A 23 -1.54 -16.44 3.48
CA LYS A 23 -0.12 -16.76 3.42
C LYS A 23 0.79 -15.62 3.87
N ILE A 24 0.26 -14.44 4.23
CA ILE A 24 1.09 -13.24 4.46
C ILE A 24 2.08 -13.35 5.62
N ASN A 25 1.80 -14.22 6.59
CA ASN A 25 2.63 -14.38 7.79
C ASN A 25 3.79 -15.39 7.65
N GLU A 26 3.87 -16.11 6.54
CA GLU A 26 4.89 -17.15 6.32
C GLU A 26 6.32 -16.60 6.23
N LYS A 27 6.48 -15.37 5.73
CA LYS A 27 7.77 -14.68 5.55
C LYS A 27 7.59 -13.17 5.69
N SER A 28 8.71 -12.46 5.78
CA SER A 28 8.78 -10.99 5.78
C SER A 28 8.04 -10.38 4.59
N ILE A 29 7.43 -9.21 4.82
CA ILE A 29 6.74 -8.42 3.80
C ILE A 29 7.43 -7.09 3.57
N PHE A 30 7.38 -6.61 2.32
CA PHE A 30 8.03 -5.37 1.89
C PHE A 30 6.98 -4.36 1.48
N ILE A 31 6.96 -3.20 2.12
CA ILE A 31 5.93 -2.18 1.95
C ILE A 31 6.49 -0.98 1.21
N ASP A 32 5.77 -0.57 0.17
CA ASP A 32 5.86 0.77 -0.42
C ASP A 32 5.20 1.79 0.52
N GLY A 33 6.03 2.41 1.36
CA GLY A 33 5.60 3.08 2.58
C GLY A 33 4.73 4.32 2.35
N PHE A 34 5.15 5.23 1.46
CA PHE A 34 4.38 6.44 1.20
C PHE A 34 3.07 6.13 0.50
N ASN A 35 3.10 5.30 -0.54
CA ASN A 35 1.89 4.98 -1.29
C ASN A 35 0.85 4.31 -0.39
N LEU A 36 1.25 3.37 0.47
CA LEU A 36 0.31 2.75 1.40
C LEU A 36 -0.24 3.74 2.43
N ILE A 37 0.62 4.48 3.14
CA ILE A 37 0.20 5.39 4.21
C ILE A 37 -0.70 6.51 3.65
N ILE A 38 -0.33 7.13 2.52
CA ILE A 38 -1.11 8.19 1.89
C ILE A 38 -2.45 7.66 1.40
N THR A 39 -2.50 6.47 0.79
CA THR A 39 -3.77 5.88 0.36
C THR A 39 -4.71 5.65 1.55
N LEU A 40 -4.20 5.17 2.68
CA LEU A 40 -4.98 4.98 3.90
C LEU A 40 -5.41 6.32 4.53
N GLU A 41 -4.56 7.35 4.50
CA GLU A 41 -4.92 8.70 4.93
C GLU A 41 -6.07 9.27 4.10
N VAL A 42 -6.02 9.10 2.77
CA VAL A 42 -7.10 9.51 1.86
C VAL A 42 -8.37 8.73 2.17
N ALA A 43 -8.30 7.42 2.35
CA ALA A 43 -9.43 6.58 2.74
C ALA A 43 -10.08 7.08 4.03
N LEU A 44 -9.29 7.29 5.07
CA LEU A 44 -9.74 7.76 6.38
C LEU A 44 -10.21 9.21 6.39
N SER A 45 -9.87 9.99 5.37
CA SER A 45 -10.33 11.37 5.17
C SER A 45 -11.60 11.45 4.32
N ASN A 46 -12.20 10.31 3.96
CA ASN A 46 -13.31 10.20 3.01
C ASN A 46 -12.97 10.82 1.65
N GLY A 47 -11.69 10.79 1.29
CA GLY A 47 -11.21 11.25 -0.01
C GLY A 47 -11.55 10.27 -1.12
N THR A 48 -11.31 10.70 -2.35
CA THR A 48 -11.60 9.91 -3.55
C THR A 48 -10.57 8.80 -3.74
N LEU A 49 -11.07 7.56 -3.76
CA LEU A 49 -10.29 6.37 -4.13
C LEU A 49 -10.80 5.80 -5.45
N ILE A 50 -9.88 5.24 -6.23
CA ILE A 50 -10.16 4.60 -7.51
C ILE A 50 -9.93 3.10 -7.36
N TYR A 51 -10.94 2.32 -7.71
CA TYR A 51 -10.82 0.89 -7.91
C TYR A 51 -10.38 0.64 -9.36
N SER A 52 -9.13 0.20 -9.52
CA SER A 52 -8.52 -0.07 -10.81
C SER A 52 -8.99 -1.42 -11.38
N ASN A 53 -8.90 -1.56 -12.71
CA ASN A 53 -9.28 -2.80 -13.39
C ASN A 53 -8.35 -4.01 -13.11
N ASP A 54 -7.25 -3.79 -12.38
CA ASP A 54 -6.33 -4.83 -11.88
C ASP A 54 -6.67 -5.29 -10.45
N GLY A 55 -7.76 -4.77 -9.86
CA GLY A 55 -8.20 -5.10 -8.51
C GLY A 55 -7.54 -4.28 -7.39
N THR A 56 -6.66 -3.33 -7.72
CA THR A 56 -6.03 -2.44 -6.73
C THR A 56 -6.90 -1.23 -6.42
N ILE A 57 -6.79 -0.74 -5.19
CA ILE A 57 -7.35 0.57 -4.79
C ILE A 57 -6.21 1.58 -4.75
N ARG A 58 -6.42 2.72 -5.41
CA ARG A 58 -5.42 3.79 -5.55
C ARG A 58 -6.04 5.13 -5.21
N ASP A 59 -5.28 6.01 -4.58
CA ASP A 59 -5.67 7.40 -4.44
C ASP A 59 -5.21 8.25 -5.63
N LEU A 60 -5.81 9.43 -5.76
CA LEU A 60 -5.39 10.44 -6.72
C LEU A 60 -4.33 11.39 -6.17
N ALA A 61 -4.09 11.37 -4.85
CA ALA A 61 -2.99 12.14 -4.30
C ALA A 61 -1.67 11.53 -4.78
N GLY A 62 -0.69 12.39 -4.94
CA GLY A 62 0.67 12.00 -5.21
C GLY A 62 1.52 12.83 -4.29
N LEU A 63 2.50 12.21 -3.66
CA LEU A 63 3.43 12.97 -2.84
C LEU A 63 4.21 13.94 -3.74
N ARG A 64 4.11 15.23 -3.45
CA ARG A 64 4.92 16.28 -4.09
C ARG A 64 5.55 17.14 -2.99
N GLY A 65 6.84 16.95 -2.74
CA GLY A 65 7.61 17.77 -1.80
C GLY A 65 7.60 17.26 -0.36
N THR A 66 7.04 18.04 0.57
CA THR A 66 7.15 17.80 2.03
C THR A 66 6.02 16.90 2.54
N TYR A 67 6.35 15.84 3.25
CA TYR A 67 5.37 15.02 3.96
C TYR A 67 5.00 15.65 5.31
N ARG A 68 3.71 15.67 5.65
CA ARG A 68 3.21 16.21 6.92
C ARG A 68 2.30 15.20 7.57
N LEU A 69 2.57 14.91 8.84
CA LEU A 69 1.68 14.10 9.67
C LEU A 69 0.35 14.82 9.87
N ILE A 70 -0.73 14.07 9.75
CA ILE A 70 -2.09 14.49 10.07
C ILE A 70 -2.70 13.49 11.05
N ASP A 71 -3.84 13.82 11.66
CA ASP A 71 -4.54 12.90 12.58
C ASP A 71 -4.82 11.53 11.95
N LYS A 72 -5.04 11.50 10.63
CA LYS A 72 -5.29 10.27 9.87
C LYS A 72 -4.04 9.42 9.68
N THR A 73 -2.84 9.99 9.74
CA THR A 73 -1.59 9.22 9.71
C THR A 73 -1.51 8.28 10.92
N TYR A 74 -1.81 8.80 12.12
CA TYR A 74 -1.80 7.99 13.34
C TYR A 74 -2.85 6.89 13.29
N LYS A 75 -4.05 7.19 12.79
CA LYS A 75 -5.11 6.18 12.57
C LYS A 75 -4.71 5.12 11.54
N ALA A 76 -4.02 5.51 10.47
CA ALA A 76 -3.51 4.57 9.46
C ALA A 76 -2.49 3.61 10.07
N ILE A 77 -1.56 4.11 10.90
CA ILE A 77 -0.58 3.28 11.62
C ILE A 77 -1.30 2.34 12.60
N GLU A 78 -2.32 2.82 13.31
CA GLU A 78 -3.12 1.99 14.21
C GLU A 78 -3.81 0.84 13.48
N ILE A 79 -4.43 1.13 12.33
CA ILE A 79 -5.05 0.13 11.46
C ILE A 79 -4.03 -0.88 10.94
N LEU A 80 -2.86 -0.42 10.48
CA LEU A 80 -1.78 -1.31 10.08
C LEU A 80 -1.35 -2.23 11.23
N GLY A 81 -1.29 -1.70 12.46
CA GLY A 81 -1.00 -2.52 13.62
C GLY A 81 -2.03 -3.60 13.87
N ARG A 82 -3.33 -3.26 13.84
CA ARG A 82 -4.42 -4.25 13.94
C ARG A 82 -4.28 -5.32 12.86
N PHE A 83 -4.10 -4.91 11.62
CA PHE A 83 -3.86 -5.80 10.48
C PHE A 83 -2.66 -6.74 10.70
N PHE A 84 -1.52 -6.22 11.16
CA PHE A 84 -0.33 -7.03 11.44
C PHE A 84 -0.56 -8.04 12.57
N LYS A 85 -1.26 -7.63 13.62
CA LYS A 85 -1.58 -8.49 14.77
C LYS A 85 -2.55 -9.61 14.37
N ASP A 86 -3.63 -9.26 13.68
CA ASP A 86 -4.70 -10.20 13.32
C ASP A 86 -4.19 -11.28 12.36
N LEU A 87 -3.33 -10.89 11.43
CA LEU A 87 -2.68 -11.84 10.50
C LEU A 87 -1.40 -12.47 11.06
N LYS A 88 -0.97 -12.09 12.27
CA LYS A 88 0.24 -12.61 12.95
C LYS A 88 1.53 -12.40 12.15
N ILE A 89 1.66 -11.25 11.48
CA ILE A 89 2.85 -10.89 10.72
C ILE A 89 4.02 -10.66 11.70
N LYS A 90 5.19 -11.24 11.38
CA LYS A 90 6.37 -11.21 12.25
C LYS A 90 7.45 -10.24 11.83
N GLU A 91 7.54 -9.90 10.54
CA GLU A 91 8.56 -8.98 10.04
C GLU A 91 8.03 -8.12 8.88
N VAL A 92 8.24 -6.81 9.00
CA VAL A 92 7.80 -5.81 8.02
C VAL A 92 8.95 -4.85 7.74
N ILE A 93 9.22 -4.64 6.46
CA ILE A 93 10.23 -3.69 5.99
C ILE A 93 9.50 -2.63 5.17
N PHE A 94 9.49 -1.38 5.65
CA PHE A 94 9.00 -0.24 4.89
C PHE A 94 10.14 0.38 4.09
N TYR A 95 9.89 0.60 2.80
CA TYR A 95 10.71 1.44 1.94
C TYR A 95 10.03 2.78 1.73
N PHE A 96 10.76 3.87 1.96
CA PHE A 96 10.31 5.23 1.69
C PHE A 96 11.30 5.91 0.75
N ASP A 97 10.79 6.59 -0.27
CA ASP A 97 11.63 7.41 -1.13
C ASP A 97 12.29 8.56 -0.37
N SER A 98 13.50 8.90 -0.80
CA SER A 98 14.31 9.98 -0.27
C SER A 98 14.88 10.79 -1.44
N PRO A 99 14.97 12.13 -1.33
CA PRO A 99 14.58 12.93 -0.18
C PRO A 99 13.07 13.24 -0.17
N VAL A 100 12.44 13.05 0.97
CA VAL A 100 11.12 13.61 1.29
C VAL A 100 11.26 14.42 2.56
N SER A 101 11.09 15.74 2.48
CA SER A 101 11.23 16.61 3.64
C SER A 101 10.22 16.23 4.73
N ASN A 102 10.66 16.29 6.00
CA ASN A 102 9.86 16.02 7.19
C ASN A 102 9.30 14.58 7.32
N SER A 103 9.75 13.63 6.50
CA SER A 103 9.39 12.20 6.61
C SER A 103 10.03 11.49 7.81
N GLY A 104 11.10 12.05 8.41
CA GLY A 104 11.73 11.49 9.60
C GLY A 104 10.77 11.36 10.80
N ARG A 105 9.79 12.26 10.91
CA ARG A 105 8.74 12.18 11.94
C ARG A 105 7.81 10.97 11.73
N LEU A 106 7.52 10.61 10.49
CA LEU A 106 6.76 9.39 10.18
C LEU A 106 7.50 8.15 10.65
N LYS A 107 8.80 8.05 10.33
CA LYS A 107 9.65 6.95 10.80
C LYS A 107 9.62 6.82 12.32
N GLN A 108 9.82 7.92 13.04
CA GLN A 108 9.78 7.92 14.51
C GLN A 108 8.41 7.47 15.03
N THR A 109 7.32 7.96 14.43
CA THR A 109 5.95 7.60 14.82
C THR A 109 5.68 6.11 14.64
N ILE A 110 6.07 5.53 13.49
CA ILE A 110 5.89 4.10 13.22
C ILE A 110 6.71 3.26 14.21
N LEU A 111 8.00 3.59 14.40
CA LEU A 111 8.87 2.82 15.28
C LEU A 111 8.41 2.88 16.75
N GLU A 112 7.98 4.05 17.23
CA GLU A 112 7.49 4.17 18.61
C GLU A 112 6.16 3.42 18.80
N TYR A 113 5.25 3.45 17.82
CA TYR A 113 3.98 2.73 17.89
C TYR A 113 4.17 1.21 18.04
N PHE A 114 5.14 0.63 17.33
CA PHE A 114 5.42 -0.82 17.33
C PHE A 114 6.49 -1.26 18.35
N LYS A 115 7.04 -0.36 19.14
CA LYS A 115 8.21 -0.61 20.01
C LYS A 115 8.02 -1.75 21.01
N THR A 116 6.80 -1.95 21.50
CA THR A 116 6.47 -2.98 22.50
C THR A 116 5.76 -4.20 21.90
N TRP A 117 5.61 -4.24 20.57
CA TRP A 117 4.90 -5.29 19.87
C TRP A 117 5.85 -6.43 19.50
N ASP A 118 5.34 -7.67 19.45
CA ASP A 118 6.09 -8.84 18.99
C ASP A 118 6.12 -8.91 17.44
N ILE A 119 6.67 -7.87 16.83
CA ILE A 119 6.85 -7.71 15.38
C ILE A 119 8.13 -6.93 15.09
N LYS A 120 8.92 -7.41 14.14
CA LYS A 120 10.13 -6.72 13.69
C LYS A 120 9.78 -5.70 12.62
N ILE A 121 9.93 -4.41 12.95
CA ILE A 121 9.73 -3.30 12.01
C ILE A 121 11.08 -2.73 11.58
N GLN A 122 11.31 -2.67 10.27
CA GLN A 122 12.45 -1.97 9.66
C GLN A 122 11.94 -0.86 8.73
N ILE A 123 12.68 0.25 8.69
CA ILE A 123 12.32 1.43 7.88
C ILE A 123 13.57 1.93 7.15
N GLU A 124 13.57 1.77 5.84
CA GLU A 124 14.64 2.13 4.92
C GLU A 124 14.24 3.36 4.08
N PHE A 125 15.05 4.41 4.18
CA PHE A 125 14.95 5.58 3.29
C PHE A 125 15.96 5.41 2.16
N VAL A 126 15.46 5.34 0.93
CA VAL A 126 16.25 5.03 -0.26
C VAL A 126 16.00 6.07 -1.35
N ASN A 127 16.98 6.33 -2.21
CA ASN A 127 16.82 7.34 -3.26
C ASN A 127 15.69 7.02 -4.24
N ASN A 128 15.45 5.73 -4.46
CA ASN A 128 14.34 5.22 -5.24
C ASN A 128 13.97 3.82 -4.72
N ALA A 129 12.76 3.66 -4.21
CA ALA A 129 12.24 2.39 -3.72
C ALA A 129 11.86 1.42 -4.85
N ASP A 130 11.51 1.91 -6.03
CA ASP A 130 10.97 1.10 -7.13
C ASP A 130 11.91 -0.06 -7.50
N PRO A 131 13.20 0.14 -7.84
CA PRO A 131 14.06 -0.98 -8.28
C PRO A 131 14.25 -2.03 -7.19
N ILE A 132 14.19 -1.61 -5.92
CA ILE A 132 14.30 -2.53 -4.79
C ILE A 132 13.04 -3.39 -4.75
N LEU A 133 11.86 -2.78 -4.72
CA LEU A 133 10.57 -3.49 -4.65
C LEU A 133 10.29 -4.33 -5.89
N GLU A 134 10.69 -3.86 -7.08
CA GLU A 134 10.60 -4.59 -8.36
C GLU A 134 11.36 -5.93 -8.32
N SER A 135 12.35 -6.09 -7.45
CA SER A 135 13.14 -7.33 -7.31
C SER A 135 12.67 -8.25 -6.17
N LYS A 136 11.60 -7.90 -5.44
CA LYS A 136 11.16 -8.62 -4.24
C LYS A 136 9.94 -9.50 -4.50
N GLU A 137 9.85 -10.55 -3.69
CA GLU A 137 8.60 -11.26 -3.43
C GLU A 137 7.81 -10.54 -2.33
N ARG A 138 6.50 -10.79 -2.22
CA ARG A 138 5.68 -10.39 -1.06
C ARG A 138 5.61 -8.88 -0.85
N VAL A 139 5.53 -8.14 -1.95
CA VAL A 139 5.44 -6.68 -1.96
C VAL A 139 4.02 -6.23 -1.64
N ILE A 140 3.89 -5.14 -0.88
CA ILE A 140 2.64 -4.41 -0.68
C ILE A 140 2.82 -3.06 -1.34
N THR A 141 2.15 -2.90 -2.48
CA THR A 141 2.11 -1.65 -3.24
C THR A 141 0.82 -1.62 -4.06
N SER A 142 0.41 -0.42 -4.44
CA SER A 142 -0.60 -0.18 -5.44
C SER A 142 -0.02 0.55 -6.65
N ASP A 143 1.31 0.62 -6.83
CA ASP A 143 1.93 1.19 -8.03
C ASP A 143 1.93 0.17 -9.18
N SER A 144 1.46 0.59 -10.36
CA SER A 144 1.32 -0.32 -11.52
C SER A 144 2.65 -0.82 -12.05
N ILE A 145 3.70 0.01 -11.99
CA ILE A 145 5.04 -0.31 -12.49
C ILE A 145 5.68 -1.36 -11.59
N ILE A 146 5.60 -1.17 -10.26
CA ILE A 146 6.11 -2.16 -9.30
C ILE A 146 5.31 -3.45 -9.42
N LEU A 147 3.98 -3.40 -9.52
CA LEU A 147 3.15 -4.60 -9.71
C LEU A 147 3.49 -5.37 -11.00
N ASP A 148 3.82 -4.66 -12.08
CA ASP A 148 4.22 -5.27 -13.35
C ASP A 148 5.55 -6.03 -13.26
N LYS A 149 6.44 -5.66 -12.33
CA LYS A 149 7.81 -6.19 -12.29
C LYS A 149 8.18 -7.01 -11.05
N CYS A 150 7.60 -6.72 -9.89
CA CYS A 150 7.84 -7.49 -8.67
C CYS A 150 7.58 -8.98 -8.88
N ILE A 151 8.21 -9.82 -8.06
CA ILE A 151 8.10 -11.27 -8.16
C ILE A 151 6.71 -11.72 -7.67
N SER A 152 6.23 -11.14 -6.58
CA SER A 152 4.90 -11.40 -6.03
C SER A 152 4.43 -10.30 -5.09
N TRP A 153 3.11 -10.19 -4.88
CA TRP A 153 2.51 -9.11 -4.11
C TRP A 153 1.24 -9.53 -3.35
N PHE A 154 0.82 -8.68 -2.41
CA PHE A 154 -0.44 -8.80 -1.67
C PHE A 154 -1.30 -7.55 -1.88
N ASN A 155 -2.61 -7.75 -2.08
CA ASN A 155 -3.58 -6.64 -2.15
C ASN A 155 -4.01 -6.17 -0.75
N VAL A 156 -3.06 -5.63 0.02
CA VAL A 156 -3.31 -5.21 1.41
C VAL A 156 -4.16 -3.96 1.51
N THR A 157 -4.00 -2.99 0.60
CA THR A 157 -4.82 -1.76 0.63
C THR A 157 -6.30 -2.08 0.52
N GLY A 158 -6.70 -2.93 -0.44
CA GLY A 158 -8.08 -3.38 -0.59
C GLY A 158 -8.58 -4.10 0.67
N TYR A 159 -7.79 -5.07 1.16
CA TYR A 159 -8.11 -5.82 2.37
C TYR A 159 -8.32 -4.92 3.60
N ILE A 160 -7.44 -3.93 3.80
CA ILE A 160 -7.52 -3.01 4.93
C ILE A 160 -8.79 -2.16 4.84
N ILE A 161 -9.08 -1.60 3.67
CA ILE A 161 -10.26 -0.76 3.47
C ILE A 161 -11.53 -1.56 3.75
N GLU A 162 -11.65 -2.77 3.21
CA GLU A 162 -12.84 -3.61 3.36
C GLU A 162 -13.07 -4.08 4.80
N ASN A 163 -12.00 -4.36 5.57
CA ASN A 163 -12.12 -5.01 6.87
C ASN A 163 -11.94 -4.07 8.07
N TYR A 164 -11.26 -2.93 7.91
CA TYR A 164 -10.88 -2.06 9.03
C TYR A 164 -11.37 -0.62 8.88
N ILE A 165 -11.82 -0.21 7.69
CA ILE A 165 -12.30 1.16 7.41
C ILE A 165 -13.79 1.08 7.04
N GLN A 166 -14.66 0.99 8.06
CA GLN A 166 -16.10 0.81 7.89
C GLN A 166 -16.86 2.11 7.57
N GLU A 167 -16.23 3.29 7.67
CA GLU A 167 -16.87 4.59 7.42
C GLU A 167 -16.42 5.21 6.08
N CYS A 168 -17.27 5.05 5.07
CA CYS A 168 -17.43 5.85 3.84
C CYS A 168 -16.19 6.54 3.23
N CYS A 169 -15.31 5.78 2.57
CA CYS A 169 -14.56 6.32 1.45
C CYS A 169 -15.37 6.15 0.15
N SER A 170 -15.42 7.20 -0.68
CA SER A 170 -16.04 7.11 -2.01
C SER A 170 -15.08 6.36 -2.94
N ILE A 171 -15.33 5.07 -3.13
CA ILE A 171 -14.57 4.23 -4.06
C ILE A 171 -15.25 4.29 -5.43
N TYR A 172 -14.58 4.91 -6.39
CA TYR A 172 -15.05 4.97 -7.77
C TYR A 172 -14.54 3.77 -8.56
N LYS A 173 -15.48 2.99 -9.11
CA LYS A 173 -15.19 1.92 -10.07
C LYS A 173 -15.38 2.49 -11.47
N PHE A 174 -14.35 2.45 -12.31
CA PHE A 174 -14.52 2.73 -13.73
C PHE A 174 -15.26 1.55 -14.37
N ASN A 175 -16.55 1.72 -14.69
CA ASN A 175 -17.27 0.77 -15.54
C ASN A 175 -16.70 0.87 -16.95
N THR A 176 -15.75 -0.01 -17.29
CA THR A 176 -15.42 -0.25 -18.70
C THR A 176 -16.45 -1.20 -19.27
N SER A 177 -17.63 -0.65 -19.59
CA SER A 177 -18.52 -1.27 -20.56
C SER A 177 -17.81 -1.23 -21.91
N PHE A 178 -17.02 -2.24 -22.23
CA PHE A 178 -16.73 -2.52 -23.63
C PHE A 178 -18.00 -3.11 -24.22
N THR A 179 -18.92 -2.24 -24.66
CA THR A 179 -19.88 -2.63 -25.68
C THR A 179 -19.09 -2.86 -26.96
N SER A 180 -18.80 -4.13 -27.24
CA SER A 180 -18.45 -4.57 -28.58
C SER A 180 -19.62 -4.20 -29.51
N ILE A 181 -19.33 -3.35 -30.51
CA ILE A 181 -20.10 -3.28 -31.76
C ILE A 181 -19.22 -3.94 -32.81
#